data_AF-A0A414R060-F1
#
_entry.id   AF-A0A414R060-F1
#
_cell.length_a   1.000
_cell.length_b   1.000
_cell.length_c   1.000
_cell.angle_alpha   90.00
_cell.angle_beta   90.00
_cell.angle_gamma   90.00
#
_symmetry.space_group_name_H-M   'P 1'
#
loop_
_entity.id
_entity.type
_entity.pdbx_description
1 polymer ?
#
loop_
_entity_poly.entity_id
_entity_poly.type
_entity_poly.pdbx_seq_one_letter_code
_entity_poly.pdbx_strand_id
1 'polypeptide(L)'
;MDKQIDKLIDHIRDLENRLGEVDNNLRYIKVVQALKHSLDKLDDMLRNNIKLQREYQAIYHRYFYTGCGFSFYDRICNSILDYKYGNKPF
;
A
#
# COMPACT_ATOMS: atom_id res chain seq x y z
N MET A 1 11.02 15.85 8.61
CA MET A 1 9.92 14.90 8.42
C MET A 1 8.59 15.64 8.39
N ASP A 2 7.86 15.39 7.31
CA ASP A 2 6.54 15.93 7.07
C ASP A 2 5.52 15.12 7.90
N LYS A 3 4.95 15.76 8.92
CA LYS A 3 4.04 15.12 9.89
C LYS A 3 2.82 14.47 9.23
N GLN A 4 2.42 14.91 8.03
CA GLN A 4 1.29 14.32 7.33
C GLN A 4 1.69 13.02 6.64
N ILE A 5 2.88 12.99 6.02
CA ILE A 5 3.44 11.79 5.38
C ILE A 5 3.76 10.73 6.44
N ASP A 6 4.35 11.10 7.57
CA ASP A 6 4.66 10.16 8.64
C ASP A 6 3.40 9.45 9.16
N LYS A 7 2.33 10.21 9.43
CA LYS A 7 1.04 9.66 9.83
C LYS A 7 0.43 8.74 8.78
N LEU A 8 0.59 9.08 7.50
CA LEU A 8 0.12 8.23 6.40
C LEU A 8 0.89 6.91 6.37
N ILE A 9 2.21 6.94 6.56
CA ILE A 9 3.06 5.75 6.63
C ILE A 9 2.68 4.87 7.82
N ASP A 10 2.45 5.46 9.00
CA ASP A 10 2.01 4.70 10.17
C ASP A 10 0.64 4.06 9.94
N HIS A 11 -0.28 4.76 9.26
CA HIS A 11 -1.56 4.19 8.87
C HIS A 11 -1.42 3.03 7.87
N ILE A 12 -0.51 3.13 6.88
CA ILE A 12 -0.22 2.04 5.94
C ILE A 12 0.31 0.81 6.70
N ARG A 13 1.20 1.01 7.68
CA ARG A 13 1.72 -0.08 8.53
C ARG A 13 0.64 -0.75 9.37
N ASP A 14 -0.30 0.01 9.92
CA ASP A 14 -1.47 -0.55 10.63
C ASP A 14 -2.32 -1.43 9.70
N LEU A 15 -2.58 -0.94 8.48
CA LEU A 15 -3.32 -1.71 7.48
C LEU A 15 -2.57 -2.98 7.04
N GLU A 16 -1.24 -2.92 6.88
CA GLU A 16 -0.39 -4.10 6.62
C GLU A 16 -0.54 -5.15 7.73
N ASN A 17 -0.48 -4.74 9.00
CA ASN A 17 -0.63 -5.66 10.14
C ASN A 17 -2.03 -6.30 10.14
N ARG A 18 -3.08 -5.49 9.94
CA ARG A 18 -4.46 -5.97 9.87
C ARG A 18 -4.68 -6.95 8.73
N LEU A 19 -3.97 -6.80 7.61
CA LEU A 19 -4.04 -7.74 6.49
C LEU A 19 -3.55 -9.15 6.90
N GLY A 20 -2.66 -9.26 7.88
CA GLY A 20 -2.22 -10.55 8.45
C GLY A 20 -3.23 -11.19 9.41
N GLU A 21 -4.21 -10.43 9.89
CA GLU A 21 -5.19 -10.87 10.91
C GLU A 21 -6.58 -11.16 10.34
N VAL A 22 -6.84 -10.82 9.06
CA VAL A 22 -8.16 -11.03 8.46
C VAL A 22 -8.48 -12.52 8.27
N ASP A 23 -9.71 -12.87 8.62
CA ASP A 23 -10.25 -14.23 8.64
C ASP A 23 -11.34 -14.48 7.59
N ASN A 24 -11.65 -13.48 6.77
CA ASN A 24 -12.65 -13.59 5.71
C ASN A 24 -12.41 -12.64 4.55
N ASN A 25 -12.96 -13.04 3.40
CA ASN A 25 -12.85 -12.34 2.13
C ASN A 25 -13.34 -10.89 2.14
N LEU A 26 -14.41 -10.58 2.87
CA LEU A 26 -14.97 -9.23 2.90
C LEU A 26 -14.07 -8.27 3.69
N ARG A 27 -13.51 -8.72 4.81
CA ARG A 27 -12.54 -7.93 5.58
C ARG A 27 -11.24 -7.78 4.80
N TYR A 28 -10.75 -8.86 4.20
CA TYR A 28 -9.56 -8.83 3.36
C TYR A 28 -9.65 -7.76 2.26
N ILE A 29 -10.70 -7.81 1.43
CA ILE A 29 -10.80 -6.87 0.31
C ILE A 29 -10.92 -5.41 0.77
N LYS A 30 -11.60 -5.16 1.90
CA LYS A 30 -11.71 -3.80 2.49
C LYS A 30 -10.34 -3.27 2.92
N VAL A 31 -9.51 -4.10 3.54
CA VAL A 31 -8.15 -3.70 3.95
C VAL A 31 -7.28 -3.45 2.72
N VAL A 32 -7.34 -4.32 1.72
CA VAL A 32 -6.57 -4.16 0.46
C VAL A 32 -6.99 -2.89 -0.29
N GLN A 33 -8.28 -2.57 -0.36
CA GLN A 33 -8.78 -1.32 -0.95
C GLN A 33 -8.29 -0.08 -0.19
N ALA A 34 -8.28 -0.12 1.15
CA ALA A 34 -7.74 0.95 1.97
C ALA A 34 -6.23 1.13 1.74
N LEU A 35 -5.47 0.04 1.68
CA LEU A 35 -4.04 0.05 1.36
C LEU A 35 -3.78 0.71 0.00
N LYS A 36 -4.54 0.31 -1.04
CA LYS A 36 -4.40 0.92 -2.37
C LYS A 36 -4.60 2.44 -2.29
N HIS A 37 -5.68 2.88 -1.65
CA HIS A 37 -5.99 4.31 -1.54
C HIS A 37 -4.90 5.09 -0.78
N SER A 38 -4.40 4.54 0.33
CA SER A 38 -3.32 5.18 1.09
C SER A 38 -2.00 5.23 0.33
N LEU A 39 -1.69 4.19 -0.45
CA LEU A 39 -0.50 4.16 -1.31
C LEU A 39 -0.63 5.14 -2.48
N ASP A 40 -1.77 5.19 -3.17
CA ASP A 40 -2.01 6.18 -4.24
C ASP A 40 -1.78 7.61 -3.69
N LYS A 41 -2.32 7.90 -2.50
CA LYS A 41 -2.12 9.19 -1.82
C LYS A 41 -0.65 9.46 -1.48
N LEU A 42 0.09 8.44 -1.05
CA LEU A 42 1.52 8.57 -0.76
C LEU A 42 2.31 8.89 -2.04
N ASP A 43 1.99 8.23 -3.16
CA ASP A 43 2.60 8.51 -4.47
C ASP A 43 2.35 9.96 -4.89
N ASP A 44 1.10 10.42 -4.83
CA ASP A 44 0.71 11.78 -5.20
C ASP A 44 1.46 12.85 -4.37
N MET A 45 1.61 12.61 -3.07
CA MET A 45 2.31 13.54 -2.16
C MET A 45 3.81 13.62 -2.46
N LEU A 46 4.43 12.53 -2.92
CA LEU A 46 5.88 12.44 -3.13
C LEU A 46 6.30 12.78 -4.57
N ARG A 47 5.47 12.45 -5.57
CA ARG A 47 5.78 12.58 -7.00
C ARG A 47 6.17 13.99 -7.43
N ASN A 48 5.59 15.02 -6.80
CA ASN A 48 5.81 16.42 -7.17
C ASN A 48 6.80 17.17 -6.25
N ASN A 49 7.42 16.50 -5.28
CA ASN A 49 8.32 17.14 -4.33
C ASN A 49 9.65 16.39 -4.20
N ILE A 50 10.67 16.83 -4.95
CA ILE A 50 12.01 16.23 -4.99
C ILE A 50 12.65 16.13 -3.59
N LYS A 51 12.41 17.11 -2.71
CA LYS A 51 12.97 17.11 -1.35
C LYS A 51 12.36 15.98 -0.53
N LEU A 52 11.03 15.85 -0.55
CA LEU A 52 10.32 14.78 0.15
C LEU A 52 10.61 13.42 -0.47
N GLN A 53 10.75 13.34 -1.80
CA GLN A 53 11.13 12.10 -2.49
C GLN A 53 12.48 11.56 -1.98
N ARG A 54 13.47 12.43 -1.78
CA ARG A 54 14.77 12.04 -1.20
C ARG A 54 14.64 11.64 0.27
N GLU A 55 13.87 12.40 1.06
CA GLU A 55 13.68 12.12 2.49
C GLU A 55 12.98 10.77 2.72
N TYR A 56 11.97 10.45 1.91
CA TYR A 56 11.16 9.24 2.03
C TYR A 56 11.57 8.13 1.03
N GLN A 57 12.74 8.26 0.39
CA GLN A 57 13.16 7.36 -0.69
C GLN A 57 13.13 5.88 -0.29
N ALA A 58 13.70 5.55 0.87
CA ALA A 58 13.74 4.17 1.34
C ALA A 58 12.34 3.56 1.56
N ILE A 59 11.41 4.37 2.08
CA ILE A 59 10.03 3.96 2.33
C ILE A 59 9.27 3.83 1.01
N TYR A 60 9.44 4.78 0.10
CA TYR A 60 8.87 4.72 -1.24
C TYR A 60 9.35 3.46 -1.98
N HIS A 61 10.65 3.17 -1.94
CA HIS A 61 11.22 1.97 -2.54
C HIS A 61 10.63 0.67 -1.96
N ARG A 62 10.38 0.60 -0.65
CA ARG A 62 9.74 -0.57 -0.03
C ARG A 62 8.36 -0.88 -0.62
N TYR A 63 7.59 0.15 -0.97
CA TYR A 63 6.20 -0.02 -1.40
C TYR A 63 6.03 -0.14 -2.92
N PHE A 64 6.75 0.69 -3.68
CA PHE A 64 6.52 0.86 -5.12
C PHE A 64 7.57 0.18 -6.00
N TYR A 65 8.69 -0.23 -5.42
CA TYR A 65 9.75 -0.91 -6.17
C TYR A 65 9.97 -2.32 -5.63
N THR A 66 10.48 -3.18 -6.50
CA THR A 66 10.92 -4.52 -6.17
C THR A 66 12.27 -4.79 -6.81
N GLY A 67 13.11 -5.57 -6.13
CA GLY A 67 14.33 -6.10 -6.73
C GLY A 67 14.05 -7.16 -7.79
N CYS A 68 12.98 -7.95 -7.62
CA CYS A 68 12.52 -9.01 -8.53
C CYS A 68 11.00 -9.24 -8.39
N GLY A 69 10.24 -9.33 -9.49
CA GLY A 69 8.81 -9.69 -9.48
C GLY A 69 7.85 -8.50 -9.33
N PHE A 70 6.83 -8.64 -8.48
CA PHE A 70 5.83 -7.60 -8.19
C PHE A 70 6.17 -6.85 -6.89
N SER A 71 6.10 -5.51 -6.94
CA SER A 71 6.19 -4.64 -5.75
C SER A 71 5.03 -4.89 -4.78
N PHE A 72 5.10 -4.32 -3.58
CA PHE A 72 3.97 -4.40 -2.65
C PHE A 72 2.71 -3.75 -3.26
N TYR A 73 2.84 -2.58 -3.88
CA TYR A 73 1.75 -1.91 -4.57
C TYR A 73 1.13 -2.79 -5.67
N ASP A 74 1.97 -3.42 -6.50
CA ASP A 74 1.49 -4.31 -7.57
C ASP A 74 0.69 -5.49 -7.02
N ARG A 75 1.14 -6.09 -5.91
CA ARG A 75 0.42 -7.18 -5.24
C ARG A 75 -0.94 -6.73 -4.74
N ILE A 76 -1.04 -5.54 -4.15
CA ILE A 76 -2.31 -4.96 -3.70
C ILE A 76 -3.27 -4.74 -4.88
N CYS A 77 -2.78 -4.18 -5.99
CA CYS A 77 -3.56 -4.01 -7.22
C CYS A 77 -4.04 -5.36 -7.77
N ASN A 78 -3.16 -6.35 -7.83
CA ASN A 78 -3.50 -7.70 -8.30
C ASN A 78 -4.53 -8.39 -7.39
N SER A 79 -4.40 -8.29 -6.07
CA SER A 79 -5.40 -8.82 -5.12
C SER A 79 -6.80 -8.24 -5.34
N ILE A 80 -6.91 -6.94 -5.67
CA ILE A 80 -8.20 -6.32 -5.98
C ILE A 80 -8.74 -6.83 -7.31
N LEU A 81 -7.86 -6.99 -8.30
CA LEU A 81 -8.21 -7.51 -9.61
C LEU A 81 -8.73 -8.96 -9.50
N ASP A 82 -8.00 -9.82 -8.80
CA ASP A 82 -8.36 -11.22 -8.56
C ASP A 82 -9.71 -11.34 -7.87
N TYR A 83 -9.95 -10.52 -6.84
CA TYR A 83 -11.24 -10.48 -6.15
C TYR A 83 -12.39 -10.12 -7.09
N LYS A 84 -12.19 -9.17 -8.01
CA LYS A 84 -13.21 -8.80 -9.02
C LYS A 84 -13.51 -9.93 -10.00
N TYR A 85 -12.53 -10.79 -10.28
CA TYR A 85 -12.72 -11.99 -11.09
C TYR A 85 -13.30 -13.18 -10.33
N GLY A 86 -13.63 -13.01 -9.04
CA GLY A 86 -14.26 -14.04 -8.21
C GLY A 86 -13.27 -14.93 -7.45
N ASN A 87 -11.97 -14.69 -7.61
CA ASN A 87 -10.94 -15.40 -6.84
C ASN A 87 -10.91 -14.85 -5.41
N LYS A 88 -11.19 -15.74 -4.45
CA LYS A 88 -11.29 -15.41 -3.04
C LYS A 88 -10.14 -16.11 -2.30
N PRO A 89 -9.30 -15.35 -1.57
CA PRO A 89 -8.14 -15.94 -0.88
C PRO A 89 -8.52 -16.82 0.32
N PHE A 90 -9.78 -16.80 0.76
CA PHE A 90 -10.34 -17.64 1.83
C PHE A 90 -11.58 -18.41 1.35
#